data_AF-A0A6B2G5X6-F1
#
_entry.id   AF-A0A6B2G5X6-F1
#
_cell.length_a   1.000
_cell.length_b   1.000
_cell.length_c   1.000
_cell.angle_alpha   90.00
_cell.angle_beta   90.00
_cell.angle_gamma   90.00
#
_symmetry.space_group_name_H-M   'P 1'
#
loop_
_entity.id
_entity.type
_entity.pdbx_description
1 polymer ?
#
loop_
_entity_poly.entity_id
_entity_poly.type
_entity_poly.pdbx_seq_one_letter_code
_entity_poly.pdbx_strand_id
1 'polypeptide(L)'
;GIILEKIILPQQAYIRFSILDKEWSTMYQRILPVLALKNGFRHIPMRNRFNNISTLTSIFVDVKIDLYTPKDFEEFESSLINPIQSNIGFQDKSLIRSSMLFINKSEILFPSLITPTEGILYLSDIIKI
;
A
#
# COMPACT_ATOMS: atom_id res chain seq x y z
N GLY A 1 -2.92 9.50 4.40
CA GLY A 1 -1.46 9.30 4.25
C GLY A 1 -1.02 9.76 2.88
N ILE A 2 0.26 10.09 2.68
CA ILE A 2 0.81 10.44 1.36
C ILE A 2 1.01 9.14 0.57
N ILE A 3 0.54 9.11 -0.68
CA ILE A 3 0.69 7.95 -1.57
C ILE A 3 1.46 8.39 -2.81
N LEU A 4 2.52 7.65 -3.14
CA LEU A 4 3.28 7.81 -4.37
C LEU A 4 2.95 6.63 -5.27
N GLU A 5 2.07 6.83 -6.26
CA GLU A 5 1.55 5.73 -7.09
C GLU A 5 2.65 5.02 -7.88
N LYS A 6 3.67 5.75 -8.34
CA LYS A 6 4.74 5.22 -9.17
C LYS A 6 6.05 5.96 -8.95
N ILE A 7 7.14 5.20 -8.74
CA ILE A 7 8.51 5.70 -8.71
C ILE A 7 9.27 5.02 -9.84
N ILE A 8 9.64 5.79 -10.87
CA ILE A 8 10.26 5.24 -12.09
C ILE A 8 11.70 4.77 -11.82
N LEU A 9 12.46 5.52 -11.02
CA LEU A 9 13.88 5.25 -10.73
C LEU A 9 14.13 5.29 -9.21
N PRO A 10 13.82 4.22 -8.46
CA PRO A 10 13.98 4.20 -7.01
C PRO A 10 15.43 4.34 -6.56
N GLN A 11 16.40 3.95 -7.41
CA GLN A 11 17.84 4.08 -7.14
C GLN A 11 18.32 5.53 -7.05
N GLN A 12 17.64 6.45 -7.75
CA GLN A 12 18.00 7.88 -7.78
C GLN A 12 17.04 8.75 -6.95
N ALA A 13 16.00 8.14 -6.39
CA ALA A 13 14.96 8.85 -5.65
C ALA A 13 15.29 8.94 -4.15
N TYR A 14 14.97 10.09 -3.58
CA TYR A 14 15.09 10.37 -2.15
C TYR A 14 13.79 10.95 -1.61
N ILE A 15 13.44 10.58 -0.38
CA ILE A 15 12.33 11.15 0.37
C ILE A 15 12.91 12.08 1.43
N ARG A 16 12.38 13.30 1.49
CA ARG A 16 12.75 14.29 2.50
C ARG A 16 11.58 14.50 3.46
N PHE A 17 11.82 14.19 4.72
CA PHE A 17 10.98 14.58 5.83
C PHE A 17 11.49 15.92 6.35
N SER A 18 10.59 16.89 6.54
CA SER A 18 10.93 18.22 7.05
C SER A 18 9.88 18.65 8.07
N ILE A 19 10.33 19.13 9.23
CA ILE A 19 9.50 19.82 10.20
C ILE A 19 9.69 21.31 9.94
N LEU A 20 8.61 21.98 9.58
CA LEU A 20 8.58 23.39 9.25
C LEU A 20 8.09 24.17 10.46
N ASP A 21 8.65 25.35 10.69
CA ASP A 21 8.12 26.29 11.67
C ASP A 21 6.90 27.07 11.12
N LYS A 22 6.28 27.90 11.96
CA LYS A 22 5.19 28.83 11.61
C LYS A 22 5.54 29.76 10.45
N GLU A 23 6.82 30.09 10.30
CA GLU A 23 7.37 30.90 9.21
C GLU A 23 7.80 30.08 7.98
N TRP A 24 7.37 28.81 7.88
CA TRP A 24 7.78 27.86 6.81
C TRP A 24 9.28 27.56 6.76
N SER A 25 9.98 27.88 7.85
CA SER A 25 11.42 27.70 7.99
C SER A 25 11.71 26.29 8.50
N THR A 26 12.51 25.49 7.77
CA THR A 26 12.73 24.07 8.11
C THR A 26 13.54 23.88 9.40
N MET A 27 12.93 23.68 10.57
CA MET A 27 13.68 23.47 11.81
C MET A 27 14.48 22.17 11.80
N TYR A 28 13.84 21.09 11.35
CA TYR A 28 14.47 19.77 11.29
C TYR A 28 14.19 19.10 9.96
N GLN A 29 15.12 18.27 9.52
CA GLN A 29 15.03 17.54 8.26
C GLN A 29 15.67 16.17 8.35
N ARG A 30 15.20 15.26 7.50
CA ARG A 30 15.82 13.97 7.24
C ARG A 30 15.61 13.59 5.78
N ILE A 31 16.71 13.37 5.06
CA ILE A 31 16.69 12.86 3.69
C ILE A 31 17.06 11.38 3.76
N LEU A 32 16.22 10.53 3.18
CA LEU A 32 16.44 9.09 3.10
C LEU A 32 16.30 8.65 1.63
N PRO A 33 17.22 7.82 1.10
CA PRO A 33 16.99 7.20 -0.20
C PRO A 33 15.77 6.29 -0.12
N VAL A 34 14.99 6.21 -1.20
CA VAL A 34 13.78 5.37 -1.27
C VAL A 34 14.12 3.92 -0.93
N LEU A 35 15.27 3.43 -1.42
CA LEU A 35 15.76 2.07 -1.15
C LEU A 35 16.09 1.77 0.31
N ALA A 36 16.35 2.77 1.16
CA ALA A 36 16.63 2.55 2.57
C ALA A 36 15.36 2.47 3.43
N LEU A 37 14.20 2.78 2.86
CA LEU A 37 12.94 2.64 3.57
C LEU A 37 12.50 1.17 3.59
N LYS A 38 11.88 0.77 4.71
CA LYS A 38 11.29 -0.56 4.91
C LYS A 38 9.77 -0.44 5.05
N ASN A 39 9.04 -1.53 5.17
CA ASN A 39 7.62 -1.47 5.51
C ASN A 39 7.38 -1.42 7.03
N GLY A 40 6.21 -0.91 7.44
CA GLY A 40 5.73 -0.85 8.81
C GLY A 40 6.05 0.45 9.56
N PHE A 41 5.66 0.47 10.84
CA PHE A 41 5.84 1.57 11.77
C PHE A 41 7.30 1.78 12.16
N ARG A 42 7.81 3.01 12.01
CA ARG A 42 9.18 3.36 12.37
C ARG A 42 9.31 4.77 12.93
N HIS A 43 10.29 4.92 13.82
CA HIS A 43 10.82 6.22 14.22
C HIS A 43 11.90 6.67 13.23
N ILE A 44 11.75 7.88 12.71
CA ILE A 44 12.73 8.54 11.86
C ILE A 44 13.38 9.66 12.70
N PRO A 45 14.64 9.49 13.14
CA PRO A 45 15.34 10.54 13.87
C PRO A 45 15.63 11.71 12.94
N MET A 46 15.29 12.89 13.41
CA MET A 46 15.43 14.12 12.65
C MET A 46 16.80 14.75 12.91
N ARG A 47 17.28 15.51 11.92
CA ARG A 47 18.53 16.27 12.02
C ARG A 47 18.23 17.75 11.88
N ASN A 48 19.09 18.61 12.40
CA ASN A 48 18.90 20.05 12.22
C ASN A 48 19.15 20.47 10.74
N ARG A 49 19.00 21.76 10.44
CA ARG A 49 19.29 22.34 9.11
C ARG A 49 20.71 22.04 8.60
N PHE A 50 21.68 21.95 9.51
CA PHE A 50 23.08 21.65 9.22
C PHE A 50 23.39 20.16 9.18
N ASN A 51 22.37 19.29 9.21
CA ASN A 51 22.51 17.83 9.20
C ASN A 51 23.24 17.25 10.43
N ASN A 52 23.30 18.00 11.53
CA ASN A 52 23.78 17.51 12.83
C ASN A 52 22.69 16.69 13.51
N ILE A 53 23.13 15.70 14.29
CA ILE A 53 22.25 14.82 15.06
C ILE A 53 21.54 15.63 16.14
N SER A 54 20.21 15.57 16.19
CA SER A 54 19.41 16.04 17.32
C SER A 54 19.06 14.81 18.17
N THR A 55 19.33 14.86 19.47
CA THR A 55 19.28 13.66 20.33
C THR A 55 17.87 13.17 20.64
N LEU A 56 16.84 14.01 20.48
CA LEU A 56 15.46 13.69 20.92
C LEU A 56 14.37 13.93 19.87
N THR A 57 14.68 14.58 18.74
CA THR A 57 13.64 14.88 17.75
C THR A 57 13.48 13.71 16.77
N SER A 58 12.29 13.10 16.76
CA SER A 58 11.95 12.02 15.82
C SER A 58 10.49 12.12 15.40
N ILE A 59 10.18 11.62 14.20
CA ILE A 59 8.81 11.47 13.72
C ILE A 59 8.48 9.98 13.70
N PHE A 60 7.26 9.63 14.09
CA PHE A 60 6.73 8.28 13.97
C PHE A 60 5.88 8.15 12.71
N VAL A 61 6.22 7.21 11.81
CA VAL A 61 5.60 7.07 10.49
C VAL A 61 5.31 5.59 10.20
N ASP A 62 4.14 5.30 9.64
CA ASP A 62 3.87 4.02 8.95
C ASP A 62 4.28 4.12 7.49
N VAL A 63 5.18 3.24 7.05
CA VAL A 63 5.69 3.24 5.69
C VAL A 63 5.20 1.99 4.97
N LYS A 64 4.58 2.15 3.81
CA LYS A 64 4.17 1.05 2.93
C LYS A 64 4.81 1.23 1.56
N ILE A 65 5.57 0.24 1.15
CA ILE A 65 6.31 0.19 -0.11
C ILE A 65 5.98 -1.16 -0.72
N ASP A 66 5.30 -1.10 -1.86
CA ASP A 66 4.94 -2.26 -2.64
C ASP A 66 5.53 -2.12 -4.05
N LEU A 67 5.64 -3.24 -4.76
CA LEU A 67 6.08 -3.24 -6.15
C LEU A 67 4.99 -2.62 -7.01
N TYR A 68 5.39 -1.71 -7.90
CA TYR A 68 4.44 -1.09 -8.80
C TYR A 68 4.00 -2.07 -9.89
N THR A 69 2.72 -2.42 -9.88
CA THR A 69 2.06 -3.18 -10.95
C THR A 69 1.13 -2.23 -11.70
N PRO A 70 1.28 -2.05 -13.02
CA PRO A 70 0.29 -1.31 -13.81
C PRO A 70 -1.06 -2.02 -13.75
N LYS A 71 -2.16 -1.25 -13.75
CA LYS A 71 -3.53 -1.78 -13.60
C LYS A 71 -3.88 -2.89 -14.59
N ASP A 72 -3.38 -2.79 -15.83
CA ASP A 72 -3.64 -3.76 -16.89
C ASP A 72 -3.01 -5.15 -16.62
N PHE A 73 -2.08 -5.25 -15.67
CA PHE A 73 -1.33 -6.48 -15.36
C PHE A 73 -1.60 -7.05 -13.96
N GLU A 74 -2.57 -6.50 -13.20
CA GLU A 74 -2.87 -6.97 -11.83
C GLU A 74 -3.30 -8.46 -11.80
N GLU A 75 -4.17 -8.88 -12.72
CA GLU A 75 -4.61 -10.28 -12.80
C GLU A 75 -3.45 -11.24 -13.14
N PHE A 76 -2.53 -10.77 -14.00
CA PHE A 76 -1.33 -11.50 -14.36
C PHE A 76 -0.37 -11.64 -13.17
N GLU A 77 -0.13 -10.54 -12.43
CA GLU A 77 0.72 -10.54 -11.24
C GLU A 77 0.18 -11.46 -10.15
N SER A 78 -1.13 -11.40 -9.87
CA SER A 78 -1.77 -12.29 -8.89
C SER A 78 -1.61 -13.78 -9.24
N SER A 79 -1.68 -14.11 -10.54
CA SER A 79 -1.52 -15.46 -11.06
C SER A 79 -0.08 -15.96 -10.93
N LEU A 80 0.91 -15.06 -11.01
CA LEU A 80 2.32 -15.37 -10.81
C LEU A 80 2.67 -15.54 -9.33
N ILE A 81 2.11 -14.72 -8.44
CA ILE A 81 2.33 -14.81 -6.99
C ILE A 81 1.77 -16.14 -6.44
N ASN A 82 0.59 -16.56 -6.93
CA ASN A 82 -0.11 -17.75 -6.45
C ASN A 82 -0.47 -18.72 -7.60
N PRO A 83 0.50 -19.49 -8.13
CA PRO A 83 0.30 -20.28 -9.34
C PRO A 83 -0.63 -21.49 -9.19
N ILE A 84 -0.77 -22.03 -7.97
CA ILE A 84 -1.66 -23.18 -7.71
C ILE A 84 -3.13 -22.76 -7.82
N GLN A 85 -3.47 -21.59 -7.28
CA GLN A 85 -4.84 -21.06 -7.30
C GLN A 85 -5.30 -20.69 -8.72
N SER A 86 -4.38 -20.22 -9.57
CA SER A 86 -4.68 -19.89 -10.97
C SER A 86 -4.87 -21.15 -11.84
N ASN A 87 -4.05 -22.19 -11.65
CA ASN A 87 -4.16 -23.46 -12.39
C ASN A 87 -5.46 -24.24 -12.07
N ILE A 88 -5.85 -24.29 -10.79
CA ILE A 88 -7.15 -24.86 -10.37
C ILE A 88 -8.31 -24.01 -10.93
N GLY A 89 -8.06 -22.72 -11.21
CA GLY A 89 -9.01 -21.79 -11.78
C GLY A 89 -9.38 -22.04 -13.25
N PHE A 90 -8.46 -22.55 -14.06
CA PHE A 90 -8.64 -22.66 -15.51
C PHE A 90 -9.25 -23.99 -15.95
N GLN A 91 -8.95 -25.09 -15.26
CA GLN A 91 -9.48 -26.42 -15.62
C GLN A 91 -10.57 -26.92 -14.67
N ASP A 92 -10.54 -26.54 -13.39
CA ASP A 92 -11.36 -27.22 -12.39
C ASP A 92 -12.56 -26.42 -11.88
N LYS A 93 -12.68 -25.11 -12.16
CA LYS A 93 -13.85 -24.33 -11.68
C LYS A 93 -15.18 -24.79 -12.29
N SER A 94 -15.19 -25.34 -13.51
CA SER A 94 -16.37 -25.94 -14.14
C SER A 94 -16.63 -27.36 -13.63
N LEU A 95 -15.57 -28.15 -13.38
CA LEU A 95 -15.61 -29.52 -12.88
C LEU A 95 -15.97 -29.62 -11.39
N ILE A 96 -15.45 -28.70 -10.56
CA ILE A 96 -15.76 -28.56 -9.14
C ILE A 96 -17.21 -28.04 -8.98
N ARG A 97 -17.66 -27.14 -9.86
CA ARG A 97 -19.08 -26.71 -9.90
C ARG A 97 -20.02 -27.83 -10.35
N SER A 98 -19.66 -28.59 -11.38
CA SER A 98 -20.48 -29.70 -11.86
C SER A 98 -20.56 -30.82 -10.82
N SER A 99 -19.44 -31.19 -10.18
CA SER A 99 -19.43 -32.16 -9.08
C SER A 99 -20.21 -31.69 -7.83
N MET A 100 -20.18 -30.40 -7.49
CA MET A 100 -21.04 -29.83 -6.43
C MET A 100 -22.53 -29.81 -6.79
N LEU A 101 -22.90 -29.69 -8.07
CA LEU A 101 -24.30 -29.75 -8.53
C LEU A 101 -24.88 -31.17 -8.38
N PHE A 102 -24.08 -32.23 -8.53
CA PHE A 102 -24.55 -33.61 -8.34
C PHE A 102 -24.83 -33.95 -6.87
N ILE A 103 -24.17 -33.27 -5.92
CA ILE A 103 -24.36 -33.49 -4.48
C ILE A 103 -25.58 -32.71 -3.95
N ASN A 104 -25.96 -31.59 -4.58
CA ASN A 104 -27.03 -30.69 -4.09
C ASN A 104 -28.46 -31.03 -4.56
N LYS A 105 -28.70 -32.18 -5.19
CA LYS A 105 -30.07 -32.56 -5.57
C LYS A 105 -30.92 -33.06 -4.39
N SER A 106 -30.38 -33.08 -3.17
CA SER A 106 -31.10 -33.53 -1.97
C SER A 106 -31.35 -32.50 -0.87
N GLU A 107 -31.05 -31.19 -1.00
CA GLU A 107 -31.60 -30.18 -0.08
C GLU A 107 -31.41 -28.74 -0.58
N ILE A 108 -32.31 -27.84 -0.17
CA ILE A 108 -32.78 -26.63 -0.89
C ILE A 108 -32.49 -25.34 -0.07
N LEU A 109 -32.31 -24.20 -0.77
CA LEU A 109 -32.39 -22.75 -0.40
C LEU A 109 -31.10 -21.93 -0.16
N PHE A 110 -30.77 -21.07 -1.13
CA PHE A 110 -30.19 -19.71 -0.97
C PHE A 110 -31.27 -18.70 -1.42
N PRO A 111 -31.34 -17.42 -0.97
CA PRO A 111 -30.30 -16.38 -1.18
C PRO A 111 -30.20 -15.36 0.00
N SER A 112 -29.21 -14.45 0.13
CA SER A 112 -29.00 -13.29 -0.75
C SER A 112 -27.64 -12.57 -0.61
N LEU A 113 -27.18 -12.11 -1.78
CA LEU A 113 -26.30 -10.98 -2.05
C LEU A 113 -26.41 -9.81 -1.06
N ILE A 114 -25.26 -9.28 -0.63
CA ILE A 114 -25.10 -7.87 -0.24
C ILE A 114 -23.83 -7.33 -0.92
N THR A 115 -24.04 -6.31 -1.75
CA THR A 115 -23.05 -5.52 -2.51
C THR A 115 -22.20 -4.62 -1.61
N PRO A 116 -21.02 -4.14 -2.07
CA PRO A 116 -20.26 -3.14 -1.34
C PRO A 116 -20.93 -1.78 -1.49
N THR A 117 -21.26 -1.14 -0.38
CA THR A 117 -21.81 0.22 -0.36
C THR A 117 -21.05 1.07 0.64
N GLU A 118 -20.79 2.32 0.20
CA GLU A 118 -20.34 3.50 0.94
C GLU A 118 -18.80 3.65 1.10
N GLY A 119 -18.16 4.77 0.79
CA GLY A 119 -18.65 6.08 0.37
C GLY A 119 -17.49 6.99 -0.07
N ILE A 120 -17.81 7.95 -0.92
CA ILE A 120 -16.94 9.03 -1.42
C ILE A 120 -16.71 10.05 -0.29
N LEU A 121 -15.49 10.56 -0.08
CA LEU A 121 -15.25 11.88 0.54
C LEU A 121 -14.03 12.58 -0.07
N TYR A 122 -14.19 13.87 -0.36
CA TYR A 122 -13.26 14.78 -1.04
C TYR A 122 -12.40 15.62 -0.07
N LEU A 123 -11.23 16.04 -0.61
CA LEU A 123 -10.55 17.34 -0.49
C LEU A 123 -9.75 17.77 0.78
N SER A 124 -8.55 18.27 0.43
CA SER A 124 -7.79 19.40 0.98
C SER A 124 -7.04 19.27 2.31
N ASP A 125 -5.72 19.43 2.17
CA ASP A 125 -4.90 20.41 2.88
C ASP A 125 -4.32 20.16 4.28
N ILE A 126 -2.99 20.29 4.31
CA ILE A 126 -2.18 20.97 5.34
C ILE A 126 -2.17 20.32 6.72
N ILE A 127 -1.14 19.51 6.97
CA ILE A 127 -0.64 19.36 8.34
C ILE A 127 0.45 20.41 8.56
N LYS A 128 0.01 21.54 9.13
CA LYS A 128 0.79 22.35 10.06
C LYS A 128 0.90 21.55 11.36
N ILE A 129 2.12 21.34 11.84
CA ILE A 129 2.44 21.24 13.28
C ILE A 129 3.58 22.21 13.50
#